data_AF-A0A661AQ92-F1
#
_entry.id   AF-A0A661AQ92-F1
#
_cell.length_a   1.000
_cell.length_b   1.000
_cell.length_c   1.000
_cell.angle_alpha   90.00
_cell.angle_beta   90.00
_cell.angle_gamma   90.00
#
_symmetry.space_group_name_H-M   'P 1'
#
loop_
_entity.id
_entity.type
_entity.pdbx_description
1 polymer ?
#
loop_
_entity_poly.entity_id
_entity_poly.type
_entity_poly.pdbx_seq_one_letter_code
_entity_poly.pdbx_strand_id
1 'polypeptide(L)'
;GNSVGLGDWRDFWMNEGFAVFSEFLYTEIFSGEDAAKNYRHSTMNSYFSSGENFPMFDPDVYLSYTCYNRAGMIVYMLRFMMGDSLFFATVRDYTEHFEYKTVTNDSLKAIFEEHYGESLDWFFDQWVFQAGYPRFEYYYRCISTDSLYRAHLHITQNNIYGGPDAYIMPLEIKLETSDYNLWDTIWVNSVDNDYYWDTEDSVSRIRIDPNYLSLRKTVVVSAIDENKLKPDGLYVEISPNPFNSHCRIKILNNSNNLCNLYIRDISGRMLENISFDDAINIHIINWETSKIESGIYIIELDNGISKIYRKAIVLK
;
A
#
# COMPACT_ATOMS: atom_id res chain seq x y z
N GLY A 1 -14.18 -12.24 -28.13
CA GLY A 1 -14.58 -11.23 -29.10
C GLY A 1 -15.38 -11.86 -30.22
N ASN A 2 -14.72 -12.28 -31.31
CA ASN A 2 -15.42 -12.82 -32.49
C ASN A 2 -15.69 -14.33 -32.40
N SER A 3 -14.72 -15.11 -31.92
CA SER A 3 -14.88 -16.56 -31.77
C SER A 3 -15.74 -16.92 -30.55
N VAL A 4 -15.45 -16.31 -29.40
CA VAL A 4 -16.29 -16.41 -28.21
C VAL A 4 -17.05 -15.09 -28.05
N GLY A 5 -18.37 -15.13 -28.21
CA GLY A 5 -19.28 -13.99 -28.12
C GLY A 5 -19.85 -13.78 -26.71
N LEU A 6 -20.54 -12.67 -26.49
CA LEU A 6 -21.19 -12.38 -25.20
C LEU A 6 -22.66 -12.82 -25.23
N GLY A 7 -23.13 -13.42 -24.14
CA GLY A 7 -24.55 -13.76 -23.97
C GLY A 7 -25.42 -12.51 -23.78
N ASP A 8 -24.86 -11.48 -23.16
CA ASP A 8 -25.48 -10.18 -22.91
C ASP A 8 -24.41 -9.09 -22.97
N TRP A 9 -24.79 -7.87 -23.37
CA TRP A 9 -23.88 -6.72 -23.35
C TRP A 9 -23.47 -6.32 -21.93
N ARG A 10 -24.21 -6.70 -20.90
CA ARG A 10 -23.78 -6.52 -19.50
C ARG A 10 -22.44 -7.18 -19.18
N ASP A 11 -22.03 -8.18 -19.96
CA ASP A 11 -20.74 -8.87 -19.87
C ASP A 11 -19.64 -8.24 -20.75
N PHE A 12 -19.85 -7.02 -21.29
CA PHE A 12 -18.96 -6.35 -22.27
C PHE A 12 -17.48 -6.36 -21.89
N TRP A 13 -17.18 -6.16 -20.60
CA TRP A 13 -15.82 -6.16 -20.07
C TRP A 13 -15.04 -7.43 -20.39
N MET A 14 -15.69 -8.58 -20.56
CA MET A 14 -14.99 -9.85 -20.81
C MET A 14 -14.20 -9.77 -22.12
N ASN A 15 -14.81 -9.27 -23.19
CA ASN A 15 -14.11 -9.17 -24.48
C ASN A 15 -12.98 -8.15 -24.44
N GLU A 16 -13.26 -6.95 -23.93
CA GLU A 16 -12.31 -5.85 -23.93
C GLU A 16 -11.18 -6.03 -22.90
N GLY A 17 -11.48 -6.63 -21.74
CA GLY A 17 -10.49 -6.99 -20.74
C GLY A 17 -9.49 -8.02 -21.24
N PHE A 18 -9.95 -9.09 -21.89
CA PHE A 18 -9.04 -10.06 -22.52
C PHE A 18 -8.28 -9.45 -23.71
N ALA A 19 -8.87 -8.51 -24.45
CA ALA A 19 -8.16 -7.78 -25.50
C ALA A 19 -7.01 -6.94 -24.92
N VAL A 20 -7.27 -6.08 -23.93
CA VAL A 20 -6.22 -5.28 -23.26
C VAL A 20 -5.15 -6.18 -22.61
N PHE A 21 -5.55 -7.28 -21.97
CA PHE A 21 -4.60 -8.28 -21.47
C PHE A 21 -3.69 -8.82 -22.57
N SER A 22 -4.23 -9.11 -23.76
CA SER A 22 -3.44 -9.60 -24.89
C SER A 22 -2.41 -8.58 -25.37
N GLU A 23 -2.67 -7.28 -25.20
CA GLU A 23 -1.71 -6.22 -25.49
C GLU A 23 -0.55 -6.19 -24.48
N PHE A 24 -0.82 -6.46 -23.19
CA PHE A 24 0.22 -6.65 -22.20
C PHE A 24 1.12 -7.83 -22.57
N LEU A 25 0.51 -8.97 -22.91
CA LEU A 25 1.22 -10.19 -23.30
C LEU A 25 2.04 -9.99 -24.58
N TYR A 26 1.47 -9.30 -25.58
CA TYR A 26 2.19 -8.93 -26.79
C TYR A 26 3.42 -8.09 -26.45
N THR A 27 3.25 -7.07 -25.61
CA THR A 27 4.36 -6.21 -25.18
C THR A 27 5.44 -7.00 -24.45
N GLU A 28 5.05 -7.92 -23.57
CA GLU A 28 5.96 -8.80 -22.83
C GLU A 28 6.81 -9.67 -23.78
N ILE A 29 6.16 -10.32 -24.75
CA ILE A 29 6.82 -11.23 -25.70
C ILE A 29 7.76 -10.48 -26.64
N PHE A 30 7.34 -9.33 -27.17
CA PHE A 30 8.07 -8.65 -28.24
C PHE A 30 8.95 -7.49 -27.77
N SER A 31 8.69 -6.94 -26.57
CA SER A 31 9.42 -5.79 -26.01
C SER A 31 9.99 -6.04 -24.61
N GLY A 32 9.74 -7.22 -24.02
CA GLY A 32 10.28 -7.63 -22.72
C GLY A 32 9.45 -7.19 -21.52
N GLU A 33 9.74 -7.79 -20.37
CA GLU A 33 8.96 -7.61 -19.15
C GLU A 33 8.94 -6.17 -18.63
N ASP A 34 10.05 -5.44 -18.73
CA ASP A 34 10.10 -4.03 -18.30
C ASP A 34 9.14 -3.14 -19.12
N ALA A 35 8.99 -3.41 -20.42
CA ALA A 35 8.04 -2.70 -21.27
C ALA A 35 6.59 -3.06 -20.90
N ALA A 36 6.31 -4.35 -20.67
CA ALA A 36 4.99 -4.81 -20.26
C ALA A 36 4.59 -4.24 -18.88
N LYS A 37 5.51 -4.23 -17.93
CA LYS A 37 5.36 -3.60 -16.62
C LYS A 37 5.03 -2.11 -16.72
N ASN A 38 5.77 -1.37 -17.54
CA ASN A 38 5.49 0.04 -17.78
C ASN A 38 4.12 0.25 -18.43
N TYR A 39 3.72 -0.65 -19.32
CA TYR A 39 2.40 -0.61 -19.94
C TYR A 39 1.28 -0.88 -18.92
N ARG A 40 1.38 -1.92 -18.08
CA ARG A 40 0.42 -2.15 -16.99
C ARG A 40 0.32 -0.94 -16.07
N HIS A 41 1.45 -0.34 -15.72
CA HIS A 41 1.49 0.87 -14.89
C HIS A 41 0.73 2.05 -15.52
N SER A 42 0.98 2.34 -16.80
CA SER A 42 0.30 3.44 -17.49
C SER A 42 -1.20 3.16 -17.67
N THR A 43 -1.57 1.89 -17.90
CA THR A 43 -2.97 1.46 -18.02
C THR A 43 -3.73 1.64 -16.71
N MET A 44 -3.15 1.23 -15.56
CA MET A 44 -3.71 1.52 -14.24
C MET A 44 -3.84 3.01 -13.97
N ASN A 45 -2.79 3.80 -14.26
CA ASN A 45 -2.80 5.24 -14.02
C ASN A 45 -3.86 5.95 -14.88
N SER A 46 -4.08 5.49 -16.11
CA SER A 46 -5.13 6.02 -16.99
C SER A 46 -6.52 5.76 -16.41
N TYR A 47 -6.77 4.54 -15.90
CA TYR A 47 -8.01 4.24 -15.17
C TYR A 47 -8.17 5.13 -13.94
N PHE A 48 -7.15 5.23 -13.08
CA PHE A 48 -7.24 6.08 -11.88
C PHE A 48 -7.43 7.56 -12.19
N SER A 49 -6.86 8.06 -13.29
CA SER A 49 -6.96 9.46 -13.71
C SER A 49 -8.30 9.77 -14.38
N SER A 50 -8.98 8.76 -14.93
CA SER A 50 -10.31 8.93 -15.54
C SER A 50 -11.38 9.33 -14.51
N GLY A 51 -11.19 8.94 -13.24
CA GLY A 51 -12.19 9.12 -12.19
C GLY A 51 -13.39 8.19 -12.29
N GLU A 52 -13.41 7.26 -13.25
CA GLU A 52 -14.48 6.29 -13.39
C GLU A 52 -14.54 5.33 -12.18
N ASN A 53 -15.76 5.10 -11.69
CA ASN A 53 -15.99 4.23 -10.55
C ASN A 53 -17.37 3.57 -10.59
N PHE A 54 -17.52 2.60 -11.48
CA PHE A 54 -18.71 1.74 -11.60
C PHE A 54 -18.28 0.28 -11.79
N PRO A 55 -19.18 -0.70 -11.59
CA PRO A 55 -18.88 -2.12 -11.82
C PRO A 55 -18.50 -2.44 -13.27
N MET A 56 -17.77 -3.53 -13.49
CA MET A 56 -17.47 -3.99 -14.86
C MET A 56 -18.68 -4.70 -15.49
N PHE A 57 -19.53 -5.31 -14.67
CA PHE A 57 -20.79 -5.89 -15.08
C PHE A 57 -21.91 -4.84 -15.12
N ASP A 58 -22.75 -4.90 -16.15
CA ASP A 58 -23.84 -3.96 -16.41
C ASP A 58 -23.41 -2.48 -16.27
N PRO A 59 -22.34 -2.06 -16.99
CA PRO A 59 -21.79 -0.73 -16.83
C PRO A 59 -22.70 0.33 -17.47
N ASP A 60 -22.81 1.49 -16.84
CA ASP A 60 -23.50 2.66 -17.41
C ASP A 60 -22.85 3.14 -18.71
N VAL A 61 -21.54 2.92 -18.86
CA VAL A 61 -20.75 3.31 -20.03
C VAL A 61 -19.84 2.15 -20.47
N TYR A 62 -20.14 1.58 -21.63
CA TYR A 62 -19.39 0.45 -22.20
C TYR A 62 -17.99 0.84 -22.70
N LEU A 63 -17.86 1.92 -23.46
CA LEU A 63 -16.58 2.38 -24.01
C LEU A 63 -15.84 3.23 -22.98
N SER A 64 -15.28 2.57 -21.96
CA SER A 64 -14.80 3.21 -20.74
C SER A 64 -13.49 2.62 -20.22
N TYR A 65 -12.75 3.37 -19.41
CA TYR A 65 -11.54 2.86 -18.76
C TYR A 65 -11.85 1.69 -17.81
N THR A 66 -13.07 1.59 -17.30
CA THR A 66 -13.54 0.49 -16.46
C THR A 66 -13.66 -0.81 -17.26
N CYS A 67 -14.29 -0.77 -18.45
CA CYS A 67 -14.46 -1.97 -19.27
C CYS A 67 -13.20 -2.39 -20.04
N TYR A 68 -12.21 -1.50 -20.17
CA TYR A 68 -10.95 -1.77 -20.88
C TYR A 68 -9.77 -1.90 -19.90
N ASN A 69 -9.35 -0.78 -19.30
CA ASN A 69 -8.11 -0.71 -18.51
C ASN A 69 -8.22 -1.48 -17.18
N ARG A 70 -9.30 -1.24 -16.41
CA ARG A 70 -9.55 -1.99 -15.17
C ARG A 70 -9.72 -3.47 -15.51
N ALA A 71 -10.58 -3.79 -16.47
CA ALA A 71 -10.81 -5.16 -16.94
C ALA A 71 -9.52 -5.91 -17.34
N GLY A 72 -8.64 -5.29 -18.12
CA GLY A 72 -7.36 -5.88 -18.51
C GLY A 72 -6.46 -6.16 -17.31
N MET A 73 -6.43 -5.27 -16.33
CA MET A 73 -5.72 -5.50 -15.06
C MET A 73 -6.33 -6.64 -14.24
N ILE A 74 -7.66 -6.78 -14.22
CA ILE A 74 -8.33 -7.89 -13.52
C ILE A 74 -8.01 -9.23 -14.18
N VAL A 75 -7.97 -9.30 -15.51
CA VAL A 75 -7.53 -10.52 -16.23
C VAL A 75 -6.05 -10.82 -15.92
N TYR A 76 -5.19 -9.80 -15.87
CA TYR A 76 -3.79 -9.99 -15.49
C TYR A 76 -3.65 -10.48 -14.04
N MET A 77 -4.51 -10.02 -13.13
CA MET A 77 -4.53 -10.51 -11.74
C MET A 77 -4.92 -11.99 -11.64
N LEU A 78 -5.81 -12.49 -12.50
CA LEU A 78 -6.09 -13.94 -12.60
C LEU A 78 -4.83 -14.70 -13.03
N ARG A 79 -4.07 -14.19 -14.01
CA ARG A 79 -2.77 -14.77 -14.40
C ARG A 79 -1.80 -14.78 -13.23
N PHE A 80 -1.69 -13.69 -12.48
CA PHE A 80 -0.82 -13.62 -11.31
C PHE A 80 -1.21 -14.63 -10.23
N MET A 81 -2.51 -14.78 -9.94
CA MET A 81 -3.01 -15.74 -8.95
C MET A 81 -2.79 -17.21 -9.34
N MET A 82 -3.00 -17.55 -10.60
CA MET A 82 -2.94 -18.94 -11.09
C MET A 82 -1.52 -19.36 -11.50
N GLY A 83 -0.66 -18.39 -11.81
CA GLY A 83 0.58 -18.60 -12.51
C GLY A 83 0.39 -18.95 -13.99
N ASP A 84 1.44 -18.78 -14.77
CA ASP A 84 1.38 -18.85 -16.25
C ASP A 84 0.87 -20.19 -16.78
N SER A 85 1.39 -21.31 -16.26
CA SER A 85 1.05 -22.63 -16.80
C SER A 85 -0.44 -22.93 -16.68
N LEU A 86 -1.02 -22.64 -15.51
CA LEU A 86 -2.43 -22.92 -15.25
C LEU A 86 -3.31 -21.91 -16.00
N PHE A 87 -2.99 -20.61 -15.90
CA PHE A 87 -3.74 -19.55 -16.57
C PHE A 87 -3.83 -19.76 -18.08
N PHE A 88 -2.71 -20.03 -18.77
CA PHE A 88 -2.74 -20.22 -20.23
C PHE A 88 -3.41 -21.52 -20.66
N ALA A 89 -3.38 -22.56 -19.82
CA ALA A 89 -4.17 -23.77 -20.05
C ALA A 89 -5.67 -23.47 -19.95
N THR A 90 -6.09 -22.75 -18.91
CA THR A 90 -7.49 -22.33 -18.72
C THR A 90 -7.98 -21.44 -19.83
N VAL A 91 -7.21 -20.43 -20.26
CA VAL A 91 -7.61 -19.54 -21.37
C VAL A 91 -7.75 -20.31 -22.68
N ARG A 92 -6.86 -21.27 -22.95
CA ARG A 92 -6.98 -22.13 -24.13
C ARG A 92 -8.26 -22.95 -24.09
N ASP A 93 -8.49 -23.65 -22.99
CA ASP A 93 -9.70 -24.43 -22.77
C ASP A 93 -10.96 -23.58 -22.90
N TYR A 94 -10.98 -22.38 -22.32
CA TYR A 94 -12.07 -21.41 -22.48
C TYR A 94 -12.34 -21.07 -23.94
N THR A 95 -11.29 -20.76 -24.71
CA THR A 95 -11.46 -20.41 -26.13
C THR A 95 -11.89 -21.58 -27.01
N GLU A 96 -11.43 -22.81 -26.71
CA GLU A 96 -11.79 -24.02 -27.45
C GLU A 96 -13.20 -24.51 -27.07
N HIS A 97 -13.52 -24.53 -25.78
CA HIS A 97 -14.80 -24.99 -25.26
C HIS A 97 -15.97 -24.11 -25.71
N PHE A 98 -15.75 -22.80 -25.79
CA PHE A 98 -16.77 -21.80 -26.15
C PHE A 98 -16.63 -21.27 -27.57
N GLU A 99 -15.84 -21.92 -28.43
CA GLU A 99 -15.69 -21.52 -29.84
C GLU A 99 -17.06 -21.44 -30.55
N TYR A 100 -17.33 -20.30 -31.19
CA TYR A 100 -18.59 -19.92 -31.84
C TYR A 100 -19.83 -19.96 -30.94
N LYS A 101 -19.66 -19.85 -29.62
CA LYS A 101 -20.74 -19.76 -28.64
C LYS A 101 -20.76 -18.38 -27.98
N THR A 102 -21.82 -18.14 -27.21
CA THR A 102 -21.91 -17.00 -26.30
C THR A 102 -21.69 -17.44 -24.85
N VAL A 103 -21.11 -16.56 -24.05
CA VAL A 103 -20.77 -16.81 -22.64
C VAL A 103 -21.23 -15.67 -21.73
N THR A 104 -21.35 -15.97 -20.45
CA THR A 104 -21.63 -15.01 -19.38
C THR A 104 -20.49 -14.99 -18.36
N ASN A 105 -20.53 -14.07 -17.40
CA ASN A 105 -19.63 -14.10 -16.24
C ASN A 105 -19.62 -15.48 -15.53
N ASP A 106 -20.77 -16.14 -15.39
CA ASP A 106 -20.84 -17.48 -14.77
C ASP A 106 -20.11 -18.55 -15.59
N SER A 107 -20.15 -18.45 -16.92
CA SER A 107 -19.42 -19.39 -17.80
C SER A 107 -17.91 -19.21 -17.65
N LEU A 108 -17.45 -17.96 -17.58
CA LEU A 108 -16.03 -17.64 -17.35
C LEU A 108 -15.58 -18.06 -15.95
N LYS A 109 -16.38 -17.75 -14.93
CA LYS A 109 -16.08 -18.14 -13.55
C LYS A 109 -15.96 -19.65 -13.43
N ALA A 110 -16.94 -20.40 -13.94
CA ALA A 110 -16.97 -21.86 -13.83
C ALA A 110 -15.72 -22.53 -14.41
N ILE A 111 -15.25 -22.11 -15.60
CA ILE A 111 -14.06 -22.72 -16.19
C ILE A 111 -12.78 -22.31 -15.45
N PHE A 112 -12.70 -21.09 -14.94
CA PHE A 112 -11.56 -20.67 -14.12
C PHE A 112 -11.53 -21.42 -12.77
N GLU A 113 -12.67 -21.63 -12.13
CA GLU A 113 -12.79 -22.43 -10.90
C GLU A 113 -12.42 -23.90 -11.14
N GLU A 114 -12.80 -24.49 -12.28
CA GLU A 114 -12.45 -25.87 -12.64
C GLU A 114 -10.93 -26.08 -12.68
N HIS A 115 -10.18 -25.12 -13.24
CA HIS A 115 -8.73 -25.20 -13.31
C HIS A 115 -8.06 -24.74 -12.02
N TYR A 116 -8.58 -23.71 -11.35
CA TYR A 116 -8.01 -23.17 -10.12
C TYR A 116 -8.17 -24.14 -8.93
N GLY A 117 -9.25 -24.93 -8.91
CA GLY A 117 -9.52 -25.93 -7.88
C GLY A 117 -10.21 -25.38 -6.62
N GLU A 118 -10.49 -24.09 -6.58
CA GLU A 118 -11.21 -23.41 -5.49
C GLU A 118 -12.23 -22.41 -6.07
N SER A 119 -13.17 -21.97 -5.24
CA SER A 119 -14.14 -20.97 -5.67
C SER A 119 -13.50 -19.60 -5.86
N LEU A 120 -13.93 -18.93 -6.92
CA LEU A 120 -13.57 -17.56 -7.29
C LEU A 120 -14.75 -16.59 -7.07
N ASP A 121 -15.79 -16.97 -6.33
CA ASP A 121 -16.92 -16.10 -5.99
C ASP A 121 -16.45 -14.77 -5.42
N TRP A 122 -15.57 -14.81 -4.41
CA TRP A 122 -14.96 -13.61 -3.81
C TRP A 122 -14.26 -12.71 -4.83
N PHE A 123 -13.62 -13.30 -5.85
CA PHE A 123 -12.87 -12.57 -6.86
C PHE A 123 -13.82 -11.84 -7.81
N PHE A 124 -14.85 -12.52 -8.31
CA PHE A 124 -15.84 -11.91 -9.18
C PHE A 124 -16.70 -10.89 -8.44
N ASP A 125 -17.06 -11.16 -7.18
CA ASP A 125 -17.80 -10.24 -6.33
C ASP A 125 -17.07 -8.91 -6.15
N GLN A 126 -15.77 -8.93 -5.83
CA GLN A 126 -15.03 -7.70 -5.58
C GLN A 126 -14.59 -6.96 -6.86
N TRP A 127 -14.27 -7.68 -7.94
CA TRP A 127 -13.66 -7.08 -9.12
C TRP A 127 -14.64 -6.83 -10.27
N VAL A 128 -15.64 -7.69 -10.44
CA VAL A 128 -16.57 -7.65 -11.58
C VAL A 128 -17.87 -6.95 -11.18
N PHE A 129 -18.48 -7.39 -10.09
CA PHE A 129 -19.83 -6.95 -9.69
C PHE A 129 -19.84 -5.69 -8.84
N GLN A 130 -18.70 -5.30 -8.26
CA GLN A 130 -18.57 -4.09 -7.47
C GLN A 130 -17.72 -3.01 -8.16
N ALA A 131 -18.05 -1.76 -7.87
CA ALA A 131 -17.17 -0.62 -8.15
C ALA A 131 -15.98 -0.60 -7.16
N GLY A 132 -15.03 0.30 -7.39
CA GLY A 132 -13.92 0.54 -6.46
C GLY A 132 -12.65 -0.24 -6.76
N TYR A 133 -11.62 0.12 -5.99
CA TYR A 133 -10.30 -0.49 -6.00
C TYR A 133 -9.60 -0.21 -4.66
N PRO A 134 -8.69 -1.11 -4.22
CA PRO A 134 -8.05 -0.99 -2.92
C PRO A 134 -7.11 0.19 -2.86
N ARG A 135 -7.09 0.83 -1.68
CA ARG A 135 -6.04 1.77 -1.30
C ARG A 135 -5.35 1.27 -0.04
N PHE A 136 -4.12 0.80 -0.23
CA PHE A 136 -3.27 0.33 0.85
C PHE A 136 -2.48 1.47 1.47
N GLU A 137 -2.65 1.64 2.77
CA GLU A 137 -1.76 2.43 3.61
C GLU A 137 -0.81 1.47 4.32
N TYR A 138 0.51 1.70 4.21
CA TYR A 138 1.46 0.78 4.82
C TYR A 138 2.63 1.50 5.46
N TYR A 139 3.19 0.84 6.46
CA TYR A 139 4.49 1.17 7.02
C TYR A 139 5.30 -0.12 7.17
N TYR A 140 6.63 0.03 7.22
CA TYR A 140 7.51 -1.08 7.54
C TYR A 140 8.61 -0.65 8.49
N ARG A 141 9.14 -1.61 9.23
CA ARG A 141 10.30 -1.44 10.10
C ARG A 141 11.15 -2.70 10.09
N CYS A 142 12.44 -2.53 10.36
CA CYS A 142 13.36 -3.64 10.55
C CYS A 142 14.07 -3.44 11.87
N ILE A 143 14.06 -4.47 12.73
CA ILE A 143 14.74 -4.44 14.03
C ILE A 143 15.80 -5.54 14.09
N SER A 144 16.93 -5.26 14.73
CA SER A 144 17.89 -6.31 15.06
C SER A 144 17.33 -7.15 16.22
N THR A 145 17.54 -8.45 16.12
CA THR A 145 17.32 -9.46 17.16
C THR A 145 18.66 -10.15 17.43
N ASP A 146 18.78 -10.94 18.50
CA ASP A 146 20.06 -11.48 19.00
C ASP A 146 20.99 -12.07 17.91
N SER A 147 20.43 -12.68 16.86
CA SER A 147 21.20 -13.29 15.76
C SER A 147 20.72 -12.98 14.34
N LEU A 148 19.60 -12.26 14.18
CA LEU A 148 18.95 -11.99 12.89
C LEU A 148 18.33 -10.59 12.89
N TYR A 149 17.79 -10.16 11.76
CA TYR A 149 16.91 -9.01 11.67
C TYR A 149 15.47 -9.47 11.47
N ARG A 150 14.52 -8.77 12.10
CA ARG A 150 13.09 -8.97 11.89
C ARG A 150 12.50 -7.79 11.14
N ALA A 151 12.15 -8.02 9.88
CA ALA A 151 11.37 -7.09 9.08
C ALA A 151 9.88 -7.26 9.41
N HIS A 152 9.19 -6.13 9.56
CA HIS A 152 7.76 -6.05 9.82
C HIS A 152 7.13 -5.13 8.78
N LEU A 153 6.10 -5.61 8.09
CA LEU A 153 5.25 -4.84 7.20
C LEU A 153 3.84 -4.86 7.76
N HIS A 154 3.27 -3.67 7.95
CA HIS A 154 1.88 -3.50 8.32
C HIS A 154 1.14 -2.84 7.18
N ILE A 155 0.01 -3.41 6.78
CA ILE A 155 -0.85 -2.94 5.69
C ILE A 155 -2.27 -2.76 6.20
N THR A 156 -2.80 -1.55 6.02
CA THR A 156 -4.22 -1.24 6.22
C THR A 156 -4.91 -0.92 4.90
N GLN A 157 -6.19 -1.28 4.80
CA GLN A 157 -7.04 -0.96 3.66
C GLN A 157 -7.95 0.21 4.02
N ASN A 158 -7.83 1.31 3.28
CA ASN A 158 -8.71 2.47 3.41
C ASN A 158 -9.43 2.70 2.08
N ASN A 159 -10.41 1.85 1.80
CA ASN A 159 -11.09 1.70 0.50
C ASN A 159 -12.13 2.80 0.27
N ILE A 160 -11.67 4.06 0.25
CA ILE A 160 -12.49 5.26 0.02
C ILE A 160 -13.15 5.31 -1.37
N TYR A 161 -12.79 4.39 -2.27
CA TYR A 161 -13.31 4.30 -3.64
C TYR A 161 -14.45 3.28 -3.78
N GLY A 162 -14.92 2.68 -2.69
CA GLY A 162 -15.95 1.64 -2.72
C GLY A 162 -15.37 0.23 -2.82
N GLY A 163 -16.25 -0.75 -3.06
CA GLY A 163 -15.94 -2.17 -2.98
C GLY A 163 -16.12 -2.74 -1.56
N PRO A 164 -15.55 -3.93 -1.27
CA PRO A 164 -15.59 -4.50 0.07
C PRO A 164 -14.71 -3.71 1.06
N ASP A 165 -15.03 -3.84 2.34
CA ASP A 165 -14.21 -3.27 3.43
C ASP A 165 -12.77 -3.78 3.36
N ALA A 166 -12.58 -5.04 2.99
CA ALA A 166 -11.28 -5.66 2.73
C ALA A 166 -11.27 -6.36 1.37
N TYR A 167 -10.40 -5.91 0.46
CA TYR A 167 -10.06 -6.67 -0.74
C TYR A 167 -9.21 -7.87 -0.36
N ILE A 168 -9.51 -9.00 -1.00
CA ILE A 168 -8.73 -10.23 -0.90
C ILE A 168 -7.88 -10.31 -2.15
N MET A 169 -6.56 -10.35 -2.02
CA MET A 169 -5.68 -10.49 -3.20
C MET A 169 -4.24 -10.83 -2.80
N PRO A 170 -3.49 -11.51 -3.68
CA PRO A 170 -2.06 -11.61 -3.53
C PRO A 170 -1.37 -10.26 -3.84
N LEU A 171 -0.29 -9.98 -3.13
CA LEU A 171 0.62 -8.88 -3.39
C LEU A 171 2.06 -9.40 -3.43
N GLU A 172 2.77 -9.08 -4.49
CA GLU A 172 4.21 -9.31 -4.57
C GLU A 172 4.95 -8.34 -3.64
N ILE A 173 5.86 -8.84 -2.82
CA ILE A 173 6.64 -8.04 -1.87
C ILE A 173 8.11 -8.20 -2.19
N LYS A 174 8.80 -7.07 -2.28
CA LYS A 174 10.26 -7.04 -2.43
C LYS A 174 10.90 -6.42 -1.20
N LEU A 175 11.73 -7.19 -0.51
CA LEU A 175 12.56 -6.73 0.59
C LEU A 175 13.97 -6.44 0.06
N GLU A 176 14.43 -5.20 0.19
CA GLU A 176 15.75 -4.75 -0.27
C GLU A 176 16.72 -4.65 0.94
N THR A 177 17.73 -5.52 0.96
CA THR A 177 18.85 -5.47 1.94
C THR A 177 20.05 -4.74 1.34
N SER A 178 21.17 -4.68 2.05
CA SER A 178 22.44 -4.17 1.51
C SER A 178 22.98 -5.02 0.35
N ASP A 179 22.80 -6.34 0.43
CA ASP A 179 23.55 -7.28 -0.41
C ASP A 179 22.66 -8.07 -1.38
N TYR A 180 21.38 -8.26 -1.06
CA TYR A 180 20.43 -8.99 -1.88
C TYR A 180 18.99 -8.48 -1.77
N ASN A 181 18.13 -8.97 -2.67
CA ASN A 181 16.69 -8.77 -2.60
C ASN A 181 16.01 -10.09 -2.29
N LEU A 182 15.03 -10.08 -1.38
CA LEU A 182 14.09 -11.18 -1.19
C LEU A 182 12.75 -10.83 -1.84
N TRP A 183 12.11 -11.85 -2.39
CA TRP A 183 10.79 -11.76 -3.00
C TRP A 183 9.85 -12.71 -2.27
N ASP A 184 8.66 -12.23 -1.97
CA ASP A 184 7.59 -13.02 -1.38
C ASP A 184 6.26 -12.64 -2.02
N THR A 185 5.25 -13.51 -1.91
CA THR A 185 3.87 -13.20 -2.27
C THR A 185 2.99 -13.39 -1.05
N ILE A 186 2.46 -12.29 -0.52
CA ILE A 186 1.56 -12.30 0.62
C ILE A 186 0.11 -12.20 0.16
N TRP A 187 -0.80 -12.72 0.97
CA TRP A 187 -2.23 -12.51 0.76
C TRP A 187 -2.74 -11.47 1.77
N VAL A 188 -3.30 -10.37 1.27
CA VAL A 188 -4.12 -9.46 2.08
C VAL A 188 -5.54 -10.00 2.07
N ASN A 189 -6.17 -10.11 3.24
CA ASN A 189 -7.51 -10.68 3.39
C ASN A 189 -8.34 -10.02 4.49
N SER A 190 -7.82 -8.94 5.09
CA SER A 190 -8.51 -8.17 6.11
C SER A 190 -8.19 -6.68 5.98
N VAL A 191 -8.89 -5.84 6.76
CA VAL A 191 -8.67 -4.39 6.79
C VAL A 191 -7.29 -4.05 7.36
N ASP A 192 -6.73 -4.90 8.23
CA ASP A 192 -5.51 -4.65 9.00
C ASP A 192 -4.66 -5.93 9.03
N ASN A 193 -3.47 -5.89 8.44
CA ASN A 193 -2.64 -7.08 8.21
C ASN A 193 -1.19 -6.82 8.61
N ASP A 194 -0.61 -7.74 9.37
CA ASP A 194 0.80 -7.74 9.76
C ASP A 194 1.55 -8.92 9.14
N TYR A 195 2.73 -8.63 8.60
CA TYR A 195 3.62 -9.63 8.00
C TYR A 195 5.04 -9.48 8.55
N TYR A 196 5.70 -10.60 8.76
CA TYR A 196 7.02 -10.67 9.38
C TYR A 196 7.95 -11.57 8.58
N TRP A 197 9.20 -11.13 8.42
CA TRP A 197 10.28 -11.94 7.84
C TRP A 197 11.51 -11.84 8.75
N ASP A 198 12.13 -12.99 9.00
CA ASP A 198 13.44 -13.05 9.64
C ASP A 198 14.52 -13.12 8.53
N THR A 199 15.48 -12.20 8.57
CA THR A 199 16.53 -12.03 7.55
C THR A 199 17.92 -11.98 8.19
N GLU A 200 18.94 -12.40 7.45
CA GLU A 200 20.34 -12.33 7.93
C GLU A 200 20.86 -10.89 7.97
N ASP A 201 20.41 -10.06 7.03
CA ASP A 201 20.78 -8.65 6.90
C ASP A 201 19.60 -7.71 7.15
N SER A 202 19.90 -6.47 7.50
CA SER A 202 18.88 -5.44 7.74
C SER A 202 18.13 -5.08 6.44
N VAL A 203 16.80 -5.09 6.50
CA VAL A 203 15.93 -4.68 5.40
C VAL A 203 15.81 -3.16 5.39
N SER A 204 16.40 -2.54 4.37
CA SER A 204 16.41 -1.09 4.18
C SER A 204 15.10 -0.55 3.57
N ARG A 205 14.43 -1.38 2.76
CA ARG A 205 13.19 -1.00 2.08
C ARG A 205 12.31 -2.21 1.83
N ILE A 206 11.00 -2.05 2.03
CA ILE A 206 9.98 -2.99 1.56
C ILE A 206 9.17 -2.29 0.46
N ARG A 207 9.02 -2.93 -0.70
CA ARG A 207 8.18 -2.44 -1.79
C ARG A 207 6.98 -3.36 -1.97
N ILE A 208 5.79 -2.76 -2.06
CA ILE A 208 4.54 -3.47 -2.36
C ILE A 208 4.28 -3.45 -3.85
N ASP A 209 4.24 -4.64 -4.43
CA ASP A 209 4.04 -5.02 -5.84
C ASP A 209 4.78 -4.08 -6.81
N PRO A 210 6.12 -4.08 -6.75
CA PRO A 210 6.95 -3.20 -7.57
C PRO A 210 6.83 -3.52 -9.07
N ASN A 211 6.23 -4.66 -9.46
CA ASN A 211 6.03 -5.07 -10.86
C ASN A 211 4.62 -4.80 -11.41
N TYR A 212 3.77 -4.12 -10.63
CA TYR A 212 2.42 -3.72 -11.04
C TYR A 212 1.58 -4.90 -11.54
N LEU A 213 1.62 -6.00 -10.79
CA LEU A 213 0.87 -7.22 -11.05
C LEU A 213 -0.60 -7.11 -10.62
N SER A 214 -0.94 -6.07 -9.86
CA SER A 214 -2.26 -5.91 -9.26
C SER A 214 -2.80 -4.47 -9.26
N LEU A 215 -4.11 -4.33 -9.44
CA LEU A 215 -4.81 -3.03 -9.45
C LEU A 215 -4.97 -2.49 -8.03
N ARG A 216 -4.23 -1.44 -7.68
CA ARG A 216 -4.31 -0.79 -6.36
C ARG A 216 -3.71 0.62 -6.36
N LYS A 217 -4.03 1.38 -5.31
CA LYS A 217 -3.20 2.52 -4.88
C LYS A 217 -2.43 2.14 -3.63
N THR A 218 -1.19 2.59 -3.53
CA THR A 218 -0.39 2.45 -2.29
C THR A 218 0.02 3.83 -1.80
N VAL A 219 -0.06 4.02 -0.48
CA VAL A 219 0.45 5.19 0.21
C VAL A 219 1.38 4.70 1.30
N VAL A 220 2.66 5.05 1.16
CA VAL A 220 3.61 4.89 2.26
C VAL A 220 3.18 5.88 3.33
N VAL A 221 2.63 5.37 4.42
CA VAL A 221 2.53 6.16 5.63
C VAL A 221 3.96 6.22 6.13
N SER A 222 4.67 7.30 5.77
CA SER A 222 5.92 7.65 6.44
C SER A 222 5.56 7.65 7.90
N ALA A 223 6.00 6.64 8.65
CA ALA A 223 5.53 6.41 10.00
C ALA A 223 5.53 7.76 10.72
N ILE A 224 4.33 8.35 10.92
CA ILE A 224 4.15 9.41 11.90
C ILE A 224 4.15 8.63 13.18
N ASP A 225 5.35 8.25 13.53
CA ASP A 225 5.63 7.28 14.52
C ASP A 225 5.77 8.10 15.79
N GLU A 226 4.67 8.20 16.53
CA GLU A 226 4.74 8.58 17.93
C GLU A 226 5.67 7.61 18.71
N ASN A 227 6.02 6.46 18.11
CA ASN A 227 6.96 5.46 18.60
C ASN A 227 8.12 5.12 17.65
N LYS A 228 8.60 6.05 16.79
CA LYS A 228 9.84 5.83 16.02
C LYS A 228 10.93 5.51 17.02
N LEU A 229 11.56 4.35 16.85
CA LEU A 229 12.70 3.89 17.63
C LEU A 229 13.60 5.10 17.91
N LYS A 230 13.63 5.43 19.19
CA LYS A 230 14.54 6.38 19.81
C LYS A 230 15.92 6.15 19.19
N PRO A 231 16.65 7.19 18.73
CA PRO A 231 18.10 7.09 18.67
C PRO A 231 18.58 6.49 19.99
N ASP A 232 19.50 5.53 20.00
CA ASP A 232 19.96 4.95 21.26
C ASP A 232 20.28 6.07 22.26
N GLY A 233 19.48 6.13 23.32
CA GLY A 233 19.59 7.15 24.35
C GLY A 233 18.72 8.40 24.25
N LEU A 234 18.08 8.74 23.13
CA LEU A 234 17.34 10.01 23.00
C LEU A 234 15.82 9.80 23.00
N TYR A 235 15.09 10.46 23.89
CA TYR A 235 13.63 10.35 24.04
C TYR A 235 13.00 11.70 24.33
N VAL A 236 11.79 11.93 23.81
CA VAL A 236 10.94 13.05 24.23
C VAL A 236 9.47 12.59 24.33
N GLU A 237 8.84 12.92 25.46
CA GLU A 237 7.44 12.65 25.77
C GLU A 237 6.77 13.96 26.18
N ILE A 238 5.56 14.20 25.67
CA ILE A 238 4.76 15.39 25.96
C ILE A 238 3.48 14.92 26.64
N SER A 239 3.26 15.33 27.89
CA SER A 239 2.06 14.95 28.64
C SER A 239 1.52 16.10 29.51
N PRO A 240 0.21 16.38 29.50
CA PRO A 240 -0.78 15.84 28.57
C PRO A 240 -0.59 16.39 27.13
N ASN A 241 -1.10 15.67 26.13
CA ASN A 241 -1.15 16.11 24.74
C ASN A 241 -2.38 15.47 24.07
N PRO A 242 -3.41 16.25 23.68
CA PRO A 242 -3.54 17.71 23.77
C PRO A 242 -3.54 18.29 25.19
N PHE A 243 -3.30 19.59 25.34
CA PHE A 243 -3.28 20.28 26.63
C PHE A 243 -3.72 21.74 26.55
N ASN A 244 -4.10 22.32 27.68
CA ASN A 244 -4.61 23.70 27.74
C ASN A 244 -3.50 24.71 28.05
N SER A 245 -3.21 24.98 29.33
CA SER A 245 -2.32 26.05 29.78
C SER A 245 -0.87 25.63 30.00
N HIS A 246 -0.60 24.33 30.19
CA HIS A 246 0.74 23.80 30.37
C HIS A 246 0.85 22.33 29.96
N CYS A 247 2.04 21.89 29.59
CA CYS A 247 2.38 20.47 29.51
C CYS A 247 3.77 20.20 30.11
N ARG A 248 4.03 18.92 30.36
CA ARG A 248 5.34 18.42 30.75
C ARG A 248 6.02 17.82 29.53
N ILE A 249 7.23 18.28 29.25
CA ILE A 249 8.12 17.70 28.27
C ILE A 249 9.19 16.91 29.04
N LYS A 250 9.11 15.59 28.98
CA LYS A 250 10.09 14.69 29.58
C LYS A 250 11.08 14.24 28.51
N ILE A 251 12.36 14.47 28.76
CA ILE A 251 13.45 14.17 27.85
C ILE A 251 14.36 13.14 28.51
N LEU A 252 14.80 12.13 27.76
CA LEU A 252 15.92 11.27 28.13
C LEU A 252 17.03 11.51 27.11
N ASN A 253 18.26 11.75 27.56
CA ASN A 253 19.44 11.82 26.70
C ASN A 253 20.52 10.92 27.30
N ASN A 254 20.81 9.76 26.69
CA ASN A 254 21.91 8.87 27.07
C ASN A 254 23.17 9.09 26.22
N SER A 255 23.33 10.28 25.62
CA SER A 255 24.58 10.70 24.98
C SER A 255 25.28 11.77 25.82
N ASN A 256 26.61 11.84 25.73
CA ASN A 256 27.42 12.91 26.34
C ASN A 256 27.50 14.17 25.46
N ASN A 257 26.64 14.28 24.45
CA ASN A 257 26.62 15.44 23.56
C ASN A 257 25.63 16.48 24.07
N LEU A 258 25.95 17.74 23.79
CA LEU A 258 25.04 18.86 23.93
C LEU A 258 23.73 18.54 23.20
N CYS A 259 22.62 18.65 23.93
CA CYS A 259 21.29 18.44 23.40
C CYS A 259 20.50 19.75 23.39
N ASN A 260 19.80 20.03 22.30
CA ASN A 260 19.00 21.21 22.09
C ASN A 260 17.54 20.82 21.86
N LEU A 261 16.63 21.44 22.61
CA LEU A 261 15.20 21.37 22.40
C LEU A 261 14.73 22.65 21.71
N TYR A 262 14.11 22.52 20.55
CA TYR A 262 13.47 23.61 19.83
C TYR A 262 11.96 23.44 19.85
N ILE A 263 11.25 24.54 20.10
CA ILE A 263 9.80 24.60 19.99
C ILE A 263 9.44 25.57 18.87
N ARG A 264 8.66 25.11 17.89
CA ARG A 264 8.28 25.87 16.70
C ARG A 264 6.77 25.84 16.48
N ASP A 265 6.22 26.89 15.89
CA ASP A 265 4.86 26.84 15.34
C ASP A 265 4.83 26.13 13.96
N ILE A 266 3.63 25.88 13.43
CA ILE A 266 3.46 25.21 12.11
C ILE A 266 4.11 25.97 10.94
N SER A 267 4.40 27.27 11.09
CA SER A 267 5.08 28.06 10.06
C SER A 267 6.60 27.90 10.11
N GLY A 268 7.12 27.19 11.12
CA GLY A 268 8.54 26.98 11.37
C GLY A 268 9.19 28.09 12.22
N ARG A 269 8.44 29.10 12.66
CA ARG A 269 8.94 30.16 13.53
C ARG A 269 9.29 29.58 14.90
N MET A 270 10.51 29.86 15.34
CA MET A 270 11.05 29.38 16.62
C MET A 270 10.49 30.22 17.78
N LEU A 271 9.98 29.55 18.79
CA LEU A 271 9.40 30.15 20.00
C LEU A 271 10.34 30.02 21.18
N GLU A 272 10.94 28.84 21.37
CA GLU A 272 11.88 28.56 22.46
C GLU A 272 13.03 27.67 21.97
N ASN A 273 14.19 27.85 22.60
CA ASN A 273 15.38 27.02 22.42
C ASN A 273 16.02 26.79 23.80
N ILE A 274 16.20 25.53 24.18
CA ILE A 274 16.75 25.14 25.48
C ILE A 274 17.88 24.14 25.24
N SER A 275 19.07 24.43 25.79
CA SER A 275 20.26 23.59 25.67
C SER A 275 20.60 22.89 26.98
N PHE A 276 21.02 21.63 26.91
CA PHE A 276 21.41 20.80 28.05
C PHE A 276 22.74 20.10 27.72
N ASP A 277 23.69 20.09 28.66
CA ASP A 277 25.05 19.56 28.47
C ASP A 277 25.38 18.39 29.42
N ASP A 278 24.40 17.95 30.22
CA ASP A 278 24.62 16.93 31.25
C ASP A 278 24.55 15.52 30.62
N ALA A 279 25.62 14.75 30.80
CA ALA A 279 25.71 13.34 30.38
C ALA A 279 24.61 12.47 31.01
N ILE A 280 24.00 11.61 30.19
CA ILE A 280 23.06 10.52 30.58
C ILE A 280 22.07 10.92 31.68
N ASN A 281 21.06 11.73 31.34
CA ASN A 281 20.09 12.21 32.34
C ASN A 281 18.65 12.36 31.81
N ILE A 282 17.71 12.44 32.76
CA ILE A 282 16.30 12.76 32.50
C ILE A 282 16.09 14.25 32.78
N HIS A 283 15.64 15.00 31.77
CA HIS A 283 15.24 16.39 31.92
C HIS A 283 13.71 16.50 31.91
N ILE A 284 13.17 17.35 32.78
CA ILE A 284 11.74 17.65 32.85
C ILE A 284 11.56 19.15 32.67
N ILE A 285 10.85 19.53 31.62
CA ILE A 285 10.53 20.93 31.32
C ILE A 285 9.03 21.10 31.46
N ASN A 286 8.62 22.07 32.27
CA ASN A 286 7.22 22.48 32.34
C ASN A 286 7.06 23.63 31.33
N TRP A 287 6.33 23.37 30.26
CA TRP A 287 6.11 24.35 29.20
C TRP A 287 4.77 25.04 29.42
N GLU A 288 4.80 26.35 29.65
CA GLU A 288 3.61 27.19 29.86
C GLU A 288 3.21 27.93 28.58
N THR A 289 1.94 27.84 28.20
CA THR A 289 1.43 28.36 26.92
C THR A 289 0.65 29.66 27.04
N SER A 290 0.83 30.38 28.15
CA SER A 290 0.15 31.66 28.41
C SER A 290 0.37 32.67 27.27
N LYS A 291 1.53 32.64 26.60
CA LYS A 291 1.95 33.60 25.56
C LYS A 291 1.76 33.13 24.10
N ILE A 292 1.19 31.96 23.85
CA ILE A 292 1.04 31.39 22.48
C ILE A 292 -0.43 31.06 22.15
N GLU A 293 -0.82 30.92 20.88
CA GLU A 293 -2.22 30.67 20.49
C GLU A 293 -2.59 29.17 20.51
N SER A 294 -3.90 28.85 20.43
CA SER A 294 -4.33 27.46 20.18
C SER A 294 -3.83 26.98 18.83
N GLY A 295 -3.34 25.74 18.75
CA GLY A 295 -2.80 25.23 17.49
C GLY A 295 -1.83 24.07 17.66
N ILE A 296 -1.22 23.68 16.54
CA ILE A 296 -0.20 22.63 16.48
C ILE A 296 1.18 23.28 16.60
N TYR A 297 2.04 22.66 17.42
CA TYR A 297 3.43 23.03 17.60
C TYR A 297 4.32 21.81 17.35
N ILE A 298 5.52 22.06 16.84
CA ILE A 298 6.52 21.03 16.58
C ILE A 298 7.63 21.19 17.61
N ILE A 299 7.88 20.12 18.36
CA ILE A 299 8.98 20.00 19.29
C ILE A 299 10.07 19.17 18.61
N GLU A 300 11.24 19.76 18.41
CA GLU A 300 12.43 19.12 17.86
C GLU A 300 13.46 18.95 18.98
N LEU A 301 14.01 17.74 19.12
CA LEU A 301 15.11 17.45 20.03
C LEU A 301 16.31 16.99 19.20
N ASP A 302 17.46 17.65 19.36
CA ASP A 302 18.66 17.45 18.56
C ASP A 302 19.88 17.30 19.47
N ASN A 303 20.57 16.15 19.42
CA ASN A 303 21.81 15.92 20.17
C ASN A 303 23.08 15.96 19.30
N GLY A 304 23.01 16.56 18.11
CA GLY A 304 24.11 16.67 17.15
C GLY A 304 24.38 15.38 16.35
N ILE A 305 23.94 14.22 16.85
CA ILE A 305 24.01 12.93 16.15
C ILE A 305 22.64 12.58 15.54
N SER A 306 21.56 12.91 16.24
CA SER A 306 20.21 12.47 15.93
C SER A 306 19.17 13.53 16.27
N LYS A 307 18.04 13.48 15.55
CA LYS A 307 16.92 14.40 15.72
C LYS A 307 15.62 13.64 15.93
N ILE A 308 14.83 14.07 16.91
CA ILE A 308 13.48 13.56 17.18
C ILE A 308 12.48 14.71 17.04
N TYR A 309 11.32 14.43 16.45
CA TYR A 309 10.22 15.38 16.35
C TYR A 309 9.00 14.85 17.09
N ARG A 310 8.28 15.74 17.78
CA ARG A 310 7.00 15.47 18.43
C ARG A 310 6.00 16.58 18.16
N LYS A 311 4.75 16.20 17.97
CA LYS A 311 3.63 17.11 17.80
C LYS A 311 3.05 17.47 19.17
N ALA A 312 2.89 18.76 19.45
CA ALA A 312 2.16 19.28 20.60
C ALA A 312 0.86 19.97 20.12
N ILE A 313 -0.25 19.75 20.82
CA ILE A 313 -1.55 20.34 20.50
C ILE A 313 -2.03 21.19 21.69
N VAL A 314 -2.12 22.50 21.48
CA VAL A 314 -2.59 23.47 22.49
C VAL A 314 -4.05 23.81 22.25
N LEU A 315 -4.87 23.64 23.29
CA LEU A 315 -6.30 23.90 23.32
C LEU A 315 -6.58 25.02 24.35
N LYS A 316 -6.54 26.30 23.94
CA LYS A 316 -7.02 27.41 24.78
C LYS A 316 -8.53 27.55 24.74
#